data_AF-A0A1Y3AW73-F1
#
_entry.id   AF-A0A1Y3AW73-F1
#
_cell.length_a   1.000
_cell.length_b   1.000
_cell.length_c   1.000
_cell.angle_alpha   90.00
_cell.angle_beta   90.00
_cell.angle_gamma   90.00
#
_symmetry.space_group_name_H-M   'P 1'
#
loop_
_entity.id
_entity.type
_entity.pdbx_description
1 polymer ?
#
loop_
_entity_poly.entity_id
_entity_poly.type
_entity_poly.pdbx_seq_one_letter_code
_entity_poly.pdbx_strand_id
1 'polypeptide(L)'
;MAIQMDRKWKPVFDRFDRHKTGHIRLGDFKRILHESNNHFSEDISLDVLESLLENENEDRLIDYQQFLNLIHNSRLDLQIQSRLHRLVRYAAIAVVPKSQQQSVIRKYLDEYNCMPPPVFILTISIIEIAIFIYYCVILGEVSTSGPVPWKSVLIYNPCRRHEIWRFFTYMFIHAGFYHLFSNLLVQLLLGIPLEMVHKWWRIAIVYITGVIAGSLASSLSDPHTFLAGASGGVYALLAAHLANIVLNWDEMDFNWARLLSIIVFVSTDISVAVYDRYRTNVRNRVSYSAHLAGSLIGLFVGFNVLRNLKAKRWELILAWFSLTVYIIFMTVAILFNIFYDDYFYNPNDPDVCKQAY
;
A
#
# COMPACT_ATOMS: atom_id res chain seq x y z
N MET A 1 -2.10 37.85 -1.39
CA MET A 1 -1.27 37.00 -0.52
C MET A 1 -0.06 37.76 0.02
N ALA A 2 0.76 38.41 -0.83
CA ALA A 2 1.92 39.21 -0.40
C ALA A 2 1.61 40.31 0.65
N ILE A 3 0.58 41.12 0.43
CA ILE A 3 0.18 42.21 1.36
C ILE A 3 -0.22 41.69 2.75
N GLN A 4 -0.79 40.48 2.83
CA GLN A 4 -1.25 39.88 4.08
C GLN A 4 -0.10 39.28 4.88
N MET A 5 0.89 38.70 4.19
CA MET A 5 2.12 38.21 4.80
C MET A 5 2.99 39.36 5.29
N ASP A 6 3.10 40.43 4.50
CA ASP A 6 3.88 41.61 4.86
C ASP A 6 3.30 42.27 6.14
N ARG A 7 1.98 42.48 6.20
CA ARG A 7 1.31 42.98 7.41
C ARG A 7 1.53 42.13 8.66
N LYS A 8 1.64 40.80 8.53
CA LYS A 8 1.82 39.88 9.67
C LYS A 8 3.29 39.79 10.09
N TRP A 9 4.21 39.70 9.14
CA TRP A 9 5.60 39.31 9.39
C TRP A 9 6.59 40.48 9.33
N LYS A 10 6.25 41.59 8.68
CA LYS A 10 7.10 42.78 8.65
C LYS A 10 7.30 43.40 10.05
N PRO A 11 6.27 43.55 10.90
CA PRO A 11 6.45 44.05 12.26
C PRO A 11 7.29 43.10 13.13
N VAL A 12 7.22 41.80 12.85
CA VAL A 12 8.02 40.78 13.53
C VAL A 12 9.48 40.93 13.13
N PHE A 13 9.80 40.97 11.84
CA PHE A 13 11.16 41.18 11.35
C PHE A 13 11.78 42.50 11.86
N ASP A 14 11.03 43.59 11.77
CA ASP A 14 11.49 44.94 12.16
C ASP A 14 11.75 45.06 13.66
N ARG A 15 11.07 44.26 14.49
CA ARG A 15 11.36 44.17 15.94
C ARG A 15 12.75 43.59 16.21
N PHE A 16 13.26 42.77 15.30
CA PHE A 16 14.50 42.03 15.48
C PHE A 16 15.68 42.65 14.73
N ASP A 17 15.43 43.43 13.68
CA ASP A 17 16.41 44.35 13.11
C ASP A 17 16.57 45.61 13.97
N ARG A 18 17.07 45.43 15.21
CA ARG A 18 17.22 46.50 16.22
C ARG A 18 18.01 47.71 15.72
N HIS A 19 18.91 47.49 14.76
CA HIS A 19 19.79 48.51 14.20
C HIS A 19 19.29 49.05 12.84
N LYS A 20 18.12 48.62 12.35
CA LYS A 20 17.53 49.03 11.05
C LYS A 20 18.49 48.82 9.87
N THR A 21 19.25 47.74 9.91
CA THR A 21 20.26 47.34 8.92
C THR A 21 19.66 46.59 7.73
N GLY A 22 18.37 46.25 7.78
CA GLY A 22 17.68 45.42 6.79
C GLY A 22 17.99 43.92 6.90
N HIS A 23 18.78 43.52 7.90
CA HIS A 23 19.28 42.16 8.06
C HIS A 23 19.18 41.70 9.51
N ILE A 24 18.96 40.41 9.71
CA ILE A 24 19.03 39.76 11.03
C ILE A 24 20.04 38.62 10.98
N ARG A 25 20.76 38.38 12.08
CA ARG A 25 21.66 37.22 12.19
C ARG A 25 20.84 35.96 12.43
N LEU A 26 21.24 34.88 11.76
CA LEU A 26 20.55 33.60 11.85
C LEU A 26 20.61 33.00 13.27
N GLY A 27 21.74 33.11 13.97
CA GLY A 27 21.87 32.68 15.37
C GLY A 27 20.95 33.46 16.32
N ASP A 28 20.79 34.77 16.10
CA ASP A 28 19.83 35.58 16.86
C ASP A 28 18.40 35.11 16.58
N PHE A 29 18.06 34.83 15.32
CA PHE A 29 16.76 34.30 14.94
C PHE A 29 16.46 32.93 15.59
N LYS A 30 17.42 31.99 15.60
CA LYS A 30 17.30 30.67 16.27
C LYS A 30 17.01 30.81 17.77
N ARG A 31 17.82 31.61 18.47
CA ARG A 31 17.67 31.83 19.93
C ARG A 31 16.30 32.42 20.28
N ILE A 32 15.80 33.32 19.44
CA ILE A 32 14.53 34.02 19.63
C ILE A 32 13.33 33.09 19.42
N LEU A 33 13.42 32.14 18.49
CA LEU A 33 12.41 31.09 18.32
C LEU A 33 12.25 30.27 19.61
N HIS A 34 13.36 29.88 20.27
CA HIS A 34 13.31 29.19 21.56
C HIS A 34 12.71 30.01 22.69
N GLU A 35 13.04 31.30 22.77
CA GLU A 35 12.58 32.18 23.85
C GLU A 35 11.08 32.56 23.71
N SER A 36 10.53 32.53 22.50
CA SER A 36 9.18 33.03 22.19
C SER A 36 8.08 31.94 22.17
N ASN A 37 8.31 30.85 22.91
CA ASN A 37 7.49 29.64 23.01
C ASN A 37 5.99 29.85 23.32
N ASN A 38 5.57 31.05 23.73
CA ASN A 38 4.18 31.40 24.05
C ASN A 38 3.48 32.34 23.02
N HIS A 39 4.14 32.76 21.94
CA HIS A 39 3.52 33.64 20.92
C HIS A 39 3.64 33.13 19.46
N PHE A 40 4.55 32.19 19.18
CA PHE A 40 4.69 31.55 17.87
C PHE A 40 4.09 30.13 17.81
N SER A 41 3.72 29.57 18.97
CA SER A 41 3.41 28.15 19.17
C SER A 41 2.11 27.65 18.56
N GLU A 42 1.19 28.52 18.15
CA GLU A 42 -0.03 28.09 17.44
C GLU A 42 0.20 27.76 15.96
N ASP A 43 1.30 28.22 15.35
CA ASP A 43 1.50 28.13 13.90
C ASP A 43 2.78 27.37 13.46
N ILE A 44 3.82 27.23 14.31
CA ILE A 44 5.14 26.72 13.91
C ILE A 44 5.78 25.83 15.02
N SER A 45 6.13 24.57 14.71
CA SER A 45 6.85 23.66 15.65
C SER A 45 8.36 23.91 15.61
N LEU A 46 8.96 24.17 16.76
CA LEU A 46 10.36 24.59 16.91
C LEU A 46 11.37 23.53 16.44
N ASP A 47 11.12 22.25 16.73
CA ASP A 47 12.00 21.12 16.39
C ASP A 47 12.31 21.00 14.88
N VAL A 48 11.40 21.47 14.02
CA VAL A 48 11.56 21.41 12.55
C VAL A 48 12.37 22.58 12.02
N LEU A 49 12.24 23.75 12.66
CA LEU A 49 13.03 24.93 12.32
C LEU A 49 14.47 24.79 12.82
N GLU A 50 14.69 24.11 13.94
CA GLU A 50 16.03 23.71 14.37
C GLU A 50 16.70 22.78 13.37
N SER A 51 16.05 21.68 12.95
CA SER A 51 16.64 20.74 11.98
C SER A 51 16.92 21.35 10.60
N LEU A 52 16.10 22.29 10.13
CA LEU A 52 16.36 23.04 8.90
C LEU A 52 17.55 24.00 9.00
N LEU A 53 17.91 24.43 10.22
CA LEU A 53 18.96 25.42 10.46
C LEU A 53 20.19 24.84 11.19
N GLU A 54 20.18 23.56 11.57
CA GLU A 54 21.23 22.87 12.35
C GLU A 54 22.61 22.96 11.68
N ASN A 55 22.67 22.95 10.35
CA ASN A 55 23.89 23.01 9.56
C ASN A 55 24.19 24.39 8.94
N GLU A 56 23.40 25.41 9.28
CA GLU A 56 23.62 26.76 8.76
C GLU A 56 24.47 27.62 9.70
N ASN A 57 25.37 28.41 9.09
CA ASN A 57 26.31 29.27 9.80
C ASN A 57 25.56 30.35 10.60
N GLU A 58 25.76 30.40 11.91
CA GLU A 58 24.97 31.28 12.80
C GLU A 58 25.21 32.78 12.55
N ASP A 59 26.37 33.12 12.00
CA ASP A 59 26.73 34.48 11.59
C ASP A 59 26.09 34.91 10.27
N ARG A 60 25.37 34.01 9.57
CA ARG A 60 24.69 34.34 8.32
C ARG A 60 23.66 35.45 8.56
N LEU A 61 23.76 36.51 7.77
CA LEU A 61 22.77 37.57 7.71
C LEU A 61 21.66 37.19 6.72
N ILE A 62 20.41 37.25 7.17
CA ILE A 62 19.23 37.03 6.33
C ILE A 62 18.47 38.34 6.16
N ASP A 63 18.13 38.65 4.91
CA ASP A 63 17.26 39.77 4.56
C ASP A 63 15.77 39.41 4.78
N TYR A 64 14.88 40.40 4.63
CA TYR A 64 13.46 40.21 4.85
C TYR A 64 12.82 39.15 3.92
N GLN A 65 13.32 39.04 2.69
CA GLN A 65 12.77 38.12 1.70
C GLN A 65 13.21 36.68 1.97
N GLN A 66 14.46 36.49 2.40
CA GLN A 66 14.98 35.22 2.90
C GLN A 66 14.26 34.79 4.18
N PHE A 67 13.98 35.72 5.10
CA PHE A 67 13.17 35.47 6.29
C PHE A 67 11.75 34.98 5.94
N LEU A 68 11.07 35.62 4.99
CA LEU A 68 9.76 35.18 4.53
C LEU A 68 9.80 33.78 3.89
N ASN A 69 10.84 33.48 3.11
CA ASN A 69 11.02 32.16 2.49
C ASN A 69 11.25 31.06 3.55
N LEU A 70 12.05 31.34 4.59
CA LEU A 70 12.28 30.42 5.71
C LEU A 70 10.99 30.14 6.50
N ILE A 71 10.18 31.16 6.75
CA ILE A 71 8.88 31.00 7.43
C ILE A 71 7.88 30.25 6.55
N HIS A 72 7.88 30.49 5.24
CA HIS A 72 6.95 29.82 4.33
C HIS A 72 7.30 28.35 4.14
N ASN A 73 8.58 28.03 3.88
CA ASN A 73 9.05 26.66 3.70
C ASN A 73 8.91 25.85 4.99
N SER A 74 9.22 26.43 6.15
CA SER A 74 9.02 25.75 7.43
C SER A 74 7.53 25.45 7.68
N ARG A 75 6.61 26.37 7.33
CA ARG A 75 5.16 26.12 7.48
C ARG A 75 4.66 25.00 6.55
N LEU A 76 5.18 24.92 5.32
CA LEU A 76 4.87 23.84 4.38
C LEU A 76 5.37 22.48 4.92
N ASP A 77 6.61 22.41 5.39
CA ASP A 77 7.18 21.20 5.99
C ASP A 77 6.42 20.79 7.26
N LEU A 78 6.04 21.75 8.10
CA LEU A 78 5.21 21.51 9.29
C LEU A 78 3.80 21.01 8.95
N GLN A 79 3.21 21.52 7.88
CA GLN A 79 1.89 21.06 7.44
C GLN A 79 1.97 19.65 6.83
N ILE A 80 3.04 19.33 6.12
CA ILE A 80 3.32 17.98 5.61
C ILE A 80 3.58 17.02 6.77
N GLN A 81 4.43 17.40 7.73
CA GLN A 81 4.72 16.61 8.91
C GLN A 81 3.46 16.37 9.75
N SER A 82 2.64 17.38 10.05
CA SER A 82 1.41 17.18 10.82
C SER A 82 0.40 16.25 10.14
N ARG A 83 0.28 16.30 8.81
CA ARG A 83 -0.54 15.35 8.03
C ARG A 83 0.02 13.94 8.10
N LEU A 84 1.33 13.79 7.93
CA LEU A 84 2.01 12.51 8.06
C LEU A 84 1.83 11.94 9.47
N HIS A 85 2.07 12.73 10.52
CA HIS A 85 1.88 12.31 11.92
C HIS A 85 0.47 11.76 12.13
N ARG A 86 -0.53 12.43 11.56
CA ARG A 86 -1.92 11.98 11.61
C ARG A 86 -2.14 10.66 10.84
N LEU A 87 -1.57 10.52 9.65
CA LEU A 87 -1.64 9.26 8.87
C LEU A 87 -0.97 8.10 9.59
N VAL A 88 0.23 8.31 10.14
CA VAL A 88 0.97 7.34 10.95
C VAL A 88 0.15 6.91 12.16
N ARG A 89 -0.48 7.88 12.83
CA ARG A 89 -1.36 7.60 13.97
C ARG A 89 -2.57 6.76 13.55
N TYR A 90 -3.22 7.07 12.43
CA TYR A 90 -4.34 6.25 11.93
C TYR A 90 -3.90 4.85 11.51
N ALA A 91 -2.78 4.74 10.80
CA ALA A 91 -2.20 3.45 10.41
C ALA A 91 -1.83 2.60 11.63
N ALA A 92 -1.21 3.21 12.63
CA ALA A 92 -0.90 2.55 13.90
C ALA A 92 -2.17 2.10 14.64
N ILE A 93 -3.22 2.91 14.68
CA ILE A 93 -4.50 2.49 15.29
C ILE A 93 -5.18 1.37 14.50
N ALA A 94 -4.98 1.35 13.18
CA ALA A 94 -5.55 0.32 12.32
C ALA A 94 -4.86 -1.04 12.52
N VAL A 95 -3.55 -1.07 12.75
CA VAL A 95 -2.71 -2.28 12.67
C VAL A 95 -2.00 -2.62 13.99
N VAL A 96 -1.77 -1.68 14.89
CA VAL A 96 -0.91 -1.88 16.07
C VAL A 96 -1.74 -2.02 17.37
N PRO A 97 -1.40 -3.00 18.23
CA PRO A 97 -1.96 -3.16 19.58
C PRO A 97 -1.89 -1.89 20.43
N LYS A 98 -2.93 -1.59 21.23
CA LYS A 98 -2.99 -0.40 22.11
C LYS A 98 -1.74 -0.18 22.96
N SER A 99 -1.28 -1.22 23.67
CA SER A 99 -0.09 -1.14 24.53
C SER A 99 1.17 -0.72 23.78
N GLN A 100 1.21 -0.90 22.46
CA GLN A 100 2.39 -0.68 21.62
C GLN A 100 2.24 0.52 20.68
N GLN A 101 1.03 1.06 20.49
CA GLN A 101 0.75 2.18 19.59
C GLN A 101 1.69 3.37 19.84
N GLN A 102 1.80 3.83 21.08
CA GLN A 102 2.60 5.01 21.40
C GLN A 102 4.10 4.79 21.12
N SER A 103 4.61 3.59 21.37
CA SER A 103 6.00 3.24 21.06
C SER A 103 6.27 3.14 19.55
N VAL A 104 5.34 2.58 18.78
CA VAL A 104 5.47 2.45 17.32
C VAL A 104 5.33 3.80 16.65
N ILE A 105 4.36 4.62 17.07
CA ILE A 105 4.19 5.99 16.58
C ILE A 105 5.45 6.78 16.88
N ARG A 106 5.91 6.81 18.13
CA ARG A 106 7.12 7.55 18.52
C ARG A 106 8.34 7.08 17.72
N LYS A 107 8.57 5.77 17.64
CA LYS A 107 9.67 5.21 16.85
C LYS A 107 9.56 5.59 15.37
N TYR A 108 8.36 5.55 14.79
CA TYR A 108 8.16 5.92 13.39
C TYR A 108 8.43 7.41 13.16
N LEU A 109 8.00 8.28 14.08
CA LEU A 109 8.20 9.73 14.00
C LEU A 109 9.65 10.13 14.26
N ASP A 110 10.29 9.54 15.28
CA ASP A 110 11.68 9.80 15.65
C ASP A 110 12.67 9.25 14.59
N GLU A 111 12.32 8.16 13.90
CA GLU A 111 13.08 7.59 12.78
C GLU A 111 12.62 8.14 11.41
N TYR A 112 11.69 9.10 11.35
CA TYR A 112 11.14 9.61 10.09
C TYR A 112 12.12 10.55 9.38
N ASN A 113 13.15 9.98 8.77
CA ASN A 113 13.97 10.66 7.78
C ASN A 113 13.54 10.21 6.38
N CYS A 114 12.31 10.58 5.98
CA CYS A 114 11.76 10.42 4.63
C CYS A 114 11.83 9.01 4.00
N MET A 115 12.20 7.94 4.71
CA MET A 115 12.24 6.59 4.16
C MET A 115 11.96 5.47 5.18
N PRO A 116 11.06 4.53 4.85
CA PRO A 116 10.23 4.49 3.65
C PRO A 116 8.82 5.06 3.94
N PRO A 117 8.33 6.05 3.14
CA PRO A 117 6.89 6.19 2.91
C PRO A 117 6.31 4.86 2.39
N PRO A 118 4.98 4.68 2.30
CA PRO A 118 4.40 3.49 1.69
C PRO A 118 4.69 3.47 0.17
N VAL A 119 5.92 3.10 -0.20
CA VAL A 119 6.42 3.11 -1.57
C VAL A 119 5.81 1.97 -2.35
N PHE A 120 5.77 0.76 -1.81
CA PHE A 120 5.36 -0.43 -2.56
C PHE A 120 3.91 -0.33 -3.01
N ILE A 121 2.97 -0.18 -2.06
CA ILE A 121 1.53 -0.15 -2.35
C ILE A 121 1.17 1.02 -3.28
N LEU A 122 1.74 2.20 -3.04
CA LEU A 122 1.49 3.35 -3.91
C LEU A 122 2.08 3.13 -5.32
N THR A 123 3.28 2.54 -5.41
CA THR A 123 3.92 2.28 -6.70
C THR A 123 3.11 1.29 -7.53
N ILE A 124 2.69 0.16 -6.96
CA ILE A 124 1.89 -0.82 -7.70
C ILE A 124 0.53 -0.24 -8.11
N SER A 125 -0.12 0.54 -7.25
CA SER A 125 -1.38 1.22 -7.59
C SER A 125 -1.23 2.23 -8.74
N ILE A 126 -0.14 3.01 -8.75
CA ILE A 126 0.16 3.93 -9.86
C ILE A 126 0.39 3.16 -11.16
N ILE A 127 1.11 2.03 -11.11
CA ILE A 127 1.36 1.18 -12.28
C ILE A 127 0.04 0.58 -12.81
N GLU A 128 -0.81 0.06 -11.93
CA GLU A 128 -2.14 -0.47 -12.29
C GLU A 128 -3.01 0.59 -12.98
N ILE A 129 -3.05 1.81 -12.43
CA ILE A 129 -3.78 2.94 -13.03
C ILE A 129 -3.20 3.29 -14.40
N ALA A 130 -1.88 3.40 -14.52
CA ALA A 130 -1.22 3.78 -15.77
C ALA A 130 -1.48 2.75 -16.87
N ILE A 131 -1.37 1.45 -16.56
CA ILE A 131 -1.64 0.36 -17.49
C ILE A 131 -3.13 0.33 -17.89
N PHE A 132 -4.04 0.56 -16.94
CA PHE A 132 -5.46 0.65 -17.24
C PHE A 132 -5.77 1.81 -18.19
N ILE A 133 -5.25 3.01 -17.91
CA ILE A 133 -5.42 4.18 -18.78
C ILE A 133 -4.87 3.90 -20.18
N TYR A 134 -3.68 3.31 -20.27
CA TYR A 134 -3.07 2.92 -21.55
C TYR A 134 -4.00 2.03 -22.38
N TYR A 135 -4.61 1.01 -21.78
CA TYR A 135 -5.54 0.13 -22.50
C TYR A 135 -6.90 0.76 -22.81
N CYS A 136 -7.40 1.65 -21.96
CA CYS A 136 -8.59 2.46 -22.28
C CYS A 136 -8.37 3.30 -23.54
N VAL A 137 -7.19 3.92 -23.67
CA VAL A 137 -6.85 4.74 -24.85
C VAL A 137 -6.71 3.87 -26.10
N ILE A 138 -5.99 2.75 -26.03
CA ILE A 138 -5.76 1.89 -27.20
C ILE A 138 -7.02 1.19 -27.69
N LEU A 139 -7.86 0.73 -26.76
CA LEU A 139 -9.08 0.00 -27.10
C LEU A 139 -10.28 0.93 -27.34
N GLY A 140 -10.14 2.23 -27.03
CA GLY A 140 -11.20 3.22 -27.22
C GLY A 140 -12.44 2.98 -26.37
N GLU A 141 -12.31 2.26 -25.25
CA GLU A 141 -13.41 1.87 -24.37
C GLU A 141 -13.10 2.28 -22.93
N VAL A 142 -14.09 2.85 -22.25
CA VAL A 142 -14.11 2.98 -20.79
C VAL A 142 -15.51 2.58 -20.33
N SER A 143 -15.62 1.45 -19.65
CA SER A 143 -16.90 0.97 -19.11
C SER A 143 -16.72 0.38 -17.72
N THR A 144 -17.84 -0.01 -17.08
CA THR A 144 -17.80 -0.62 -15.75
C THR A 144 -17.14 -2.00 -15.77
N SER A 145 -17.29 -2.73 -16.87
CA SER A 145 -16.86 -4.14 -17.05
C SER A 145 -15.83 -4.34 -18.16
N GLY A 146 -15.42 -3.26 -18.83
CA GLY A 146 -14.42 -3.23 -19.88
C GLY A 146 -13.65 -1.90 -19.90
N PRO A 147 -12.52 -1.82 -20.61
CA PRO A 147 -12.03 -2.80 -21.57
C PRO A 147 -11.44 -4.03 -20.90
N VAL A 148 -11.32 -5.12 -21.65
CA VAL A 148 -10.54 -6.30 -21.24
C VAL A 148 -9.39 -6.52 -22.24
N PRO A 149 -8.13 -6.28 -21.83
CA PRO A 149 -6.95 -6.45 -22.68
C PRO A 149 -6.59 -7.92 -22.98
N TRP A 150 -7.45 -8.68 -23.66
CA TRP A 150 -7.23 -10.11 -23.95
C TRP A 150 -5.90 -10.43 -24.63
N LYS A 151 -5.41 -9.50 -25.47
CA LYS A 151 -4.16 -9.61 -26.24
C LYS A 151 -2.93 -9.14 -25.47
N SER A 152 -3.07 -8.72 -24.21
CA SER A 152 -1.96 -8.20 -23.42
C SER A 152 -0.87 -9.25 -23.19
N VAL A 153 0.38 -8.82 -23.18
CA VAL A 153 1.52 -9.66 -22.75
C VAL A 153 1.54 -9.89 -21.24
N LEU A 154 0.79 -9.09 -20.48
CA LEU A 154 0.76 -9.12 -19.02
C LEU A 154 -0.34 -10.02 -18.47
N ILE A 155 -1.46 -10.19 -19.18
CA ILE A 155 -2.58 -11.03 -18.75
C ILE A 155 -2.14 -12.49 -18.63
N TYR A 156 -2.69 -13.21 -17.64
CA TYR A 156 -2.50 -14.64 -17.56
C TYR A 156 -3.24 -15.33 -18.70
N ASN A 157 -2.48 -16.06 -19.53
CA ASN A 157 -3.00 -16.77 -20.68
C ASN A 157 -2.70 -18.28 -20.52
N PRO A 158 -3.73 -19.14 -20.39
CA PRO A 158 -3.55 -20.58 -20.21
C PRO A 158 -2.89 -21.28 -21.40
N CYS A 159 -2.90 -20.69 -22.60
CA CYS A 159 -2.15 -21.18 -23.77
C CYS A 159 -0.64 -20.89 -23.69
N ARG A 160 -0.21 -19.98 -22.81
CA ARG A 160 1.18 -19.49 -22.72
C ARG A 160 1.75 -19.64 -21.32
N ARG A 161 1.44 -20.75 -20.64
CA ARG A 161 1.91 -21.02 -19.27
C ARG A 161 3.44 -21.10 -19.15
N HIS A 162 4.14 -21.43 -20.24
CA HIS A 162 5.61 -21.36 -20.28
C HIS A 162 6.16 -19.92 -20.17
N GLU A 163 5.34 -18.91 -20.48
CA GLU A 163 5.66 -17.49 -20.25
C GLU A 163 5.46 -17.14 -18.77
N ILE A 164 6.37 -17.64 -17.91
CA ILE A 164 6.21 -17.65 -16.44
C ILE A 164 5.88 -16.30 -15.80
N TRP A 165 6.27 -15.19 -16.42
CA TRP A 165 5.95 -13.85 -15.92
C TRP A 165 4.45 -13.60 -15.86
N ARG A 166 3.64 -14.26 -16.70
CA ARG A 166 2.18 -14.14 -16.73
C ARG A 166 1.49 -14.59 -15.44
N PHE A 167 2.12 -15.44 -14.64
CA PHE A 167 1.63 -15.82 -13.31
C PHE A 167 1.76 -14.68 -12.29
N PHE A 168 2.52 -13.64 -12.61
CA PHE A 168 2.76 -12.47 -11.78
C PHE A 168 2.15 -11.20 -12.39
N THR A 169 2.43 -10.93 -13.67
CA THR A 169 2.07 -9.65 -14.33
C THR A 169 0.58 -9.44 -14.52
N TYR A 170 -0.24 -10.49 -14.38
CA TYR A 170 -1.68 -10.40 -14.54
C TYR A 170 -2.32 -9.43 -13.52
N MET A 171 -1.65 -9.20 -12.39
CA MET A 171 -2.08 -8.26 -11.35
C MET A 171 -2.25 -6.83 -11.87
N PHE A 172 -1.56 -6.47 -12.95
CA PHE A 172 -1.65 -5.14 -13.54
C PHE A 172 -2.81 -4.95 -14.53
N ILE A 173 -3.43 -6.05 -14.99
CA ILE A 173 -4.53 -5.99 -15.95
C ILE A 173 -5.86 -6.00 -15.20
N HIS A 174 -6.77 -5.10 -15.56
CA HIS A 174 -8.09 -5.01 -14.95
C HIS A 174 -9.19 -5.00 -16.03
N ALA A 175 -10.30 -5.65 -15.72
CA ALA A 175 -11.46 -5.80 -16.59
C ALA A 175 -12.52 -4.73 -16.25
N GLY A 176 -12.27 -3.50 -16.70
CA GLY A 176 -13.14 -2.35 -16.47
C GLY A 176 -12.89 -1.57 -15.18
N PHE A 177 -13.53 -0.39 -15.11
CA PHE A 177 -13.28 0.59 -14.07
C PHE A 177 -13.66 0.09 -12.67
N TYR A 178 -14.79 -0.63 -12.54
CA TYR A 178 -15.22 -1.13 -11.23
C TYR A 178 -14.19 -2.12 -10.66
N HIS A 179 -13.66 -3.00 -11.51
CA HIS A 179 -12.67 -3.99 -11.11
C HIS A 179 -11.36 -3.34 -10.66
N LEU A 180 -10.87 -2.31 -11.37
CA LEU A 180 -9.70 -1.54 -10.93
C LEU A 180 -9.99 -0.80 -9.62
N PHE A 181 -11.11 -0.07 -9.55
CA PHE A 181 -11.47 0.74 -8.40
C PHE A 181 -11.59 -0.09 -7.12
N SER A 182 -12.27 -1.23 -7.16
CA SER A 182 -12.44 -2.09 -5.98
C SER A 182 -11.11 -2.65 -5.49
N ASN A 183 -10.23 -3.09 -6.39
CA ASN A 183 -8.87 -3.54 -6.03
C ASN A 183 -8.07 -2.41 -5.39
N LEU A 184 -7.99 -1.24 -6.05
CA LEU A 184 -7.27 -0.08 -5.52
C LEU A 184 -7.80 0.36 -4.16
N LEU A 185 -9.12 0.37 -3.98
CA LEU A 185 -9.74 0.78 -2.72
C LEU A 185 -9.26 -0.12 -1.58
N VAL A 186 -9.39 -1.45 -1.72
CA VAL A 186 -9.00 -2.38 -0.66
C VAL A 186 -7.46 -2.40 -0.48
N GLN A 187 -6.72 -2.38 -1.59
CA GLN A 187 -5.25 -2.33 -1.61
C GLN A 187 -4.70 -1.12 -0.88
N LEU A 188 -5.22 0.08 -1.13
CA LEU A 188 -4.77 1.30 -0.48
C LEU A 188 -5.21 1.34 0.99
N LEU A 189 -6.46 0.96 1.29
CA LEU A 189 -7.01 0.99 2.65
C LEU A 189 -6.29 0.01 3.59
N LEU A 190 -5.93 -1.17 3.12
CA LEU A 190 -5.30 -2.20 3.95
C LEU A 190 -3.78 -2.22 3.81
N GLY A 191 -3.28 -2.02 2.59
CA GLY A 191 -1.86 -2.09 2.27
C GLY A 191 -1.06 -0.94 2.88
N ILE A 192 -1.54 0.30 2.80
CA ILE A 192 -0.80 1.47 3.33
C ILE A 192 -0.56 1.31 4.84
N PRO A 193 -1.57 1.05 5.69
CA PRO A 193 -1.33 0.85 7.12
C PRO A 193 -0.34 -0.29 7.42
N LEU A 194 -0.49 -1.42 6.74
CA LEU A 194 0.40 -2.56 6.87
C LEU A 194 1.85 -2.20 6.48
N GLU A 195 2.02 -1.45 5.39
CA GLU A 195 3.33 -1.03 4.90
C GLU A 195 4.01 -0.03 5.83
N MET A 196 3.26 0.92 6.38
CA MET A 196 3.78 1.89 7.34
C MET A 196 4.30 1.22 8.62
N VAL A 197 3.64 0.15 9.07
CA VAL A 197 4.01 -0.57 10.30
C VAL A 197 5.09 -1.61 10.06
N HIS A 198 5.00 -2.37 8.96
CA HIS A 198 5.85 -3.52 8.70
C HIS A 198 6.96 -3.27 7.66
N LYS A 199 7.02 -2.08 7.04
CA LYS A 199 7.94 -1.72 5.94
C LYS A 199 7.55 -2.37 4.60
N TRP A 200 7.88 -1.65 3.53
CA TRP A 200 7.53 -1.96 2.14
C TRP A 200 7.87 -3.38 1.70
N TRP A 201 9.08 -3.86 1.98
CA TRP A 201 9.54 -5.16 1.47
C TRP A 201 8.81 -6.35 2.09
N ARG A 202 8.35 -6.23 3.36
CA ARG A 202 7.55 -7.28 4.01
C ARG A 202 6.18 -7.39 3.36
N ILE A 203 5.57 -6.24 3.08
CA ILE A 203 4.26 -6.18 2.42
C ILE A 203 4.36 -6.60 0.96
N ALA A 204 5.47 -6.27 0.28
CA ALA A 204 5.76 -6.76 -1.06
C ALA A 204 5.78 -8.29 -1.11
N ILE A 205 6.46 -8.96 -0.16
CA ILE A 205 6.49 -10.43 -0.12
C ILE A 205 5.08 -11.01 0.04
N VAL A 206 4.29 -10.50 1.00
CA VAL A 206 2.91 -10.98 1.23
C VAL A 206 2.04 -10.79 -0.01
N TYR A 207 2.09 -9.61 -0.63
CA TYR A 207 1.30 -9.29 -1.80
C TYR A 207 1.69 -10.15 -3.01
N ILE A 208 2.99 -10.18 -3.36
CA ILE A 208 3.48 -10.90 -4.54
C ILE A 208 3.25 -12.41 -4.41
N THR A 209 3.46 -12.99 -3.22
CA THR A 209 3.17 -14.41 -3.00
C THR A 209 1.68 -14.73 -3.09
N GLY A 210 0.82 -13.81 -2.65
CA GLY A 210 -0.63 -13.89 -2.85
C GLY A 210 -1.03 -13.87 -4.33
N VAL A 211 -0.42 -12.99 -5.13
CA VAL A 211 -0.64 -12.93 -6.59
C VAL A 211 -0.23 -14.23 -7.27
N ILE A 212 0.98 -14.74 -7.00
CA ILE A 212 1.45 -15.98 -7.63
C ILE A 212 0.61 -17.18 -7.19
N ALA A 213 0.26 -17.26 -5.90
CA ALA A 213 -0.62 -18.31 -5.41
C ALA A 213 -2.02 -18.23 -6.04
N GLY A 214 -2.52 -17.01 -6.26
CA GLY A 214 -3.79 -16.77 -6.91
C GLY A 214 -3.82 -17.31 -8.34
N SER A 215 -2.83 -16.94 -9.16
CA SER A 215 -2.74 -17.44 -10.54
C SER A 215 -2.50 -18.95 -10.62
N LEU A 216 -1.66 -19.51 -9.75
CA LEU A 216 -1.47 -20.96 -9.68
C LEU A 216 -2.77 -21.68 -9.31
N ALA A 217 -3.50 -21.23 -8.29
CA ALA A 217 -4.78 -21.84 -7.91
C ALA A 217 -5.83 -21.71 -9.03
N SER A 218 -5.93 -20.54 -9.67
CA SER A 218 -6.83 -20.34 -10.81
C SER A 218 -6.45 -21.23 -12.00
N SER A 219 -5.16 -21.43 -12.26
CA SER A 219 -4.71 -22.34 -13.33
C SER A 219 -5.17 -23.78 -13.07
N LEU A 220 -5.23 -24.21 -11.81
CA LEU A 220 -5.66 -25.55 -11.44
C LEU A 220 -7.19 -25.67 -11.35
N SER A 221 -7.92 -24.61 -10.99
CA SER A 221 -9.39 -24.68 -10.88
C SER A 221 -10.11 -24.39 -12.20
N ASP A 222 -9.50 -23.55 -13.04
CA ASP A 222 -10.06 -23.00 -14.27
C ASP A 222 -8.97 -22.99 -15.37
N PRO A 223 -8.46 -24.17 -15.78
CA PRO A 223 -7.27 -24.29 -16.65
C PRO A 223 -7.40 -23.66 -18.04
N HIS A 224 -8.61 -23.30 -18.43
CA HIS A 224 -8.96 -22.75 -19.74
C HIS A 224 -9.37 -21.27 -19.69
N THR A 225 -9.21 -20.61 -18.54
CA THR A 225 -9.67 -19.22 -18.35
C THR A 225 -8.49 -18.26 -18.24
N PHE A 226 -8.61 -17.10 -18.90
CA PHE A 226 -7.68 -15.99 -18.73
C PHE A 226 -7.87 -15.36 -17.35
N LEU A 227 -6.79 -14.92 -16.71
CA LEU A 227 -6.86 -14.26 -15.41
C LEU A 227 -6.27 -12.85 -15.49
N ALA A 228 -6.96 -11.92 -14.85
CA ALA A 228 -6.61 -10.50 -14.74
C ALA A 228 -7.04 -10.02 -13.35
N GLY A 229 -6.27 -9.11 -12.76
CA GLY A 229 -6.63 -8.39 -11.56
C GLY A 229 -5.65 -8.60 -10.41
N ALA A 230 -5.44 -7.55 -9.62
CA ALA A 230 -4.59 -7.52 -8.43
C ALA A 230 -5.11 -8.38 -7.26
N SER A 231 -6.31 -8.96 -7.38
CA SER A 231 -7.09 -9.41 -6.23
C SER A 231 -6.45 -10.56 -5.43
N GLY A 232 -5.60 -11.40 -6.03
CA GLY A 232 -4.81 -12.39 -5.29
C GLY A 232 -3.91 -11.74 -4.23
N GLY A 233 -3.26 -10.62 -4.55
CA GLY A 233 -2.46 -9.83 -3.61
C GLY A 233 -3.33 -9.06 -2.62
N VAL A 234 -4.45 -8.49 -3.08
CA VAL A 234 -5.40 -7.77 -2.22
C VAL A 234 -5.96 -8.68 -1.12
N TYR A 235 -6.38 -9.89 -1.47
CA TYR A 235 -6.86 -10.88 -0.51
C TYR A 235 -5.77 -11.38 0.43
N ALA A 236 -4.51 -11.42 -0.03
CA ALA A 236 -3.38 -11.70 0.85
C ALA A 236 -3.18 -10.61 1.91
N LEU A 237 -3.33 -9.33 1.54
CA LEU A 237 -3.30 -8.21 2.50
C LEU A 237 -4.47 -8.26 3.48
N LEU A 238 -5.67 -8.59 2.99
CA LEU A 238 -6.86 -8.75 3.84
C LEU A 238 -6.67 -9.85 4.89
N ALA A 239 -6.15 -11.00 4.46
CA ALA A 239 -5.84 -12.11 5.37
C ALA A 239 -4.72 -11.78 6.35
N ALA A 240 -3.69 -11.05 5.91
CA ALA A 240 -2.62 -10.55 6.78
C ALA A 240 -3.16 -9.59 7.85
N HIS A 241 -4.13 -8.73 7.50
CA HIS A 241 -4.80 -7.85 8.46
C HIS A 241 -5.65 -8.64 9.46
N LEU A 242 -6.40 -9.64 8.98
CA LEU A 242 -7.17 -10.56 9.84
C LEU A 242 -6.25 -11.31 10.81
N ALA A 243 -5.13 -11.85 10.33
CA ALA A 243 -4.12 -12.52 11.14
C ALA A 243 -3.66 -11.61 12.28
N ASN A 244 -3.34 -10.36 11.95
CA ASN A 244 -2.90 -9.38 12.91
C ASN A 244 -3.96 -9.04 13.97
N ILE A 245 -5.24 -8.97 13.59
CA ILE A 245 -6.36 -8.79 14.55
C ILE A 245 -6.46 -10.00 15.49
N VAL A 246 -6.42 -11.22 14.96
CA VAL A 246 -6.55 -12.46 15.75
C VAL A 246 -5.38 -12.64 16.72
N LEU A 247 -4.16 -12.38 16.26
CA LEU A 247 -2.96 -12.51 17.09
C LEU A 247 -2.93 -11.50 18.25
N ASN A 248 -3.53 -10.33 18.05
CA ASN A 248 -3.51 -9.22 19.00
C ASN A 248 -4.90 -8.89 19.56
N TRP A 249 -5.77 -9.90 19.64
CA TRP A 249 -7.20 -9.75 19.88
C TRP A 249 -7.57 -8.81 21.05
N ASP A 250 -6.95 -9.00 22.21
CA ASP A 250 -7.26 -8.26 23.45
C ASP A 250 -6.80 -6.81 23.41
N GLU A 251 -5.88 -6.48 22.51
CA GLU A 251 -5.25 -5.18 22.41
C GLU A 251 -5.81 -4.34 21.25
N MET A 252 -6.71 -4.91 20.44
CA MET A 252 -7.30 -4.26 19.27
C MET A 252 -8.63 -3.58 19.60
N ASP A 253 -8.72 -2.29 19.29
CA ASP A 253 -9.99 -1.56 19.36
C ASP A 253 -11.03 -2.12 18.39
N PHE A 254 -12.25 -2.33 18.89
CA PHE A 254 -13.37 -2.83 18.09
C PHE A 254 -13.07 -4.16 17.37
N ASN A 255 -12.29 -5.03 18.00
CA ASN A 255 -11.88 -6.35 17.47
C ASN A 255 -13.05 -7.14 16.84
N TRP A 256 -14.18 -7.26 17.53
CA TRP A 256 -15.39 -7.92 17.02
C TRP A 256 -16.00 -7.23 15.80
N ALA A 257 -16.11 -5.91 15.81
CA ALA A 257 -16.66 -5.17 14.67
C ALA A 257 -15.75 -5.31 13.44
N ARG A 258 -14.42 -5.20 13.63
CA ARG A 258 -13.44 -5.40 12.56
C ARG A 258 -13.49 -6.82 11.99
N LEU A 259 -13.54 -7.83 12.85
CA LEU A 259 -13.68 -9.22 12.44
C LEU A 259 -14.97 -9.43 11.65
N LEU A 260 -16.09 -8.93 12.17
CA LEU A 260 -17.39 -9.04 11.51
C LEU A 260 -17.39 -8.33 10.15
N SER A 261 -16.81 -7.13 10.05
CA SER A 261 -16.69 -6.40 8.79
C SER A 261 -15.91 -7.19 7.75
N ILE A 262 -14.78 -7.80 8.13
CA ILE A 262 -13.98 -8.64 7.23
C ILE A 262 -14.78 -9.88 6.81
N ILE A 263 -15.40 -10.60 7.77
CA ILE A 263 -16.20 -11.80 7.47
C ILE A 263 -17.35 -11.46 6.52
N VAL A 264 -18.10 -10.39 6.79
CA VAL A 264 -19.23 -9.97 5.95
C VAL A 264 -18.74 -9.59 4.56
N PHE A 265 -17.65 -8.82 4.47
CA PHE A 265 -17.05 -8.43 3.18
C PHE A 265 -16.62 -9.65 2.37
N VAL A 266 -15.77 -10.52 2.94
CA VAL A 266 -15.26 -11.73 2.27
C VAL A 266 -16.38 -12.68 1.89
N SER A 267 -17.32 -12.93 2.81
CA SER A 267 -18.44 -13.85 2.55
C SER A 267 -19.33 -13.31 1.44
N THR A 268 -19.60 -12.01 1.42
CA THR A 268 -20.40 -11.38 0.36
C THR A 268 -19.68 -11.46 -0.98
N ASP A 269 -18.40 -11.10 -1.04
CA ASP A 269 -17.62 -11.13 -2.29
C ASP A 269 -17.52 -12.55 -2.88
N ILE A 270 -17.18 -13.54 -2.05
CA ILE A 270 -17.14 -14.95 -2.48
C ILE A 270 -18.52 -15.43 -2.90
N SER A 271 -19.58 -15.08 -2.16
CA SER A 271 -20.95 -15.49 -2.52
C SER A 271 -21.39 -14.90 -3.86
N VAL A 272 -21.07 -13.64 -4.13
CA VAL A 272 -21.34 -13.00 -5.42
C VAL A 272 -20.53 -13.67 -6.53
N ALA A 273 -19.23 -13.93 -6.33
CA ALA A 273 -18.39 -14.61 -7.32
C ALA A 273 -18.89 -16.03 -7.65
N VAL A 274 -19.32 -16.78 -6.63
CA VAL A 274 -19.92 -18.12 -6.79
C VAL A 274 -21.28 -18.02 -7.49
N TYR A 275 -22.14 -17.09 -7.09
CA TYR A 275 -23.44 -16.87 -7.72
C TYR A 275 -23.27 -16.53 -9.20
N ASP A 276 -22.38 -15.59 -9.55
CA ASP A 276 -22.13 -15.21 -10.94
C ASP A 276 -21.58 -16.35 -11.78
N ARG A 277 -20.80 -17.26 -11.17
CA ARG A 277 -20.30 -18.44 -11.87
C ARG A 277 -21.39 -19.43 -12.26
N TYR A 278 -22.31 -19.71 -11.34
CA TYR A 278 -23.26 -20.83 -11.46
C TYR A 278 -24.67 -20.41 -11.85
N ARG A 279 -25.03 -19.13 -11.68
CA ARG A 279 -26.40 -18.63 -11.89
C ARG A 279 -26.51 -17.54 -12.95
N THR A 280 -25.41 -16.92 -13.36
CA THR A 280 -25.44 -15.84 -14.37
C THR A 280 -24.54 -16.16 -15.57
N ASN A 281 -24.83 -15.50 -16.69
CA ASN A 281 -24.03 -15.58 -17.92
C ASN A 281 -23.09 -14.37 -18.04
N VAL A 282 -22.57 -13.87 -16.92
CA VAL A 282 -21.59 -12.79 -16.93
C VAL A 282 -20.32 -13.30 -17.60
N ARG A 283 -19.85 -12.56 -18.62
CA ARG A 283 -18.69 -12.92 -19.45
C ARG A 283 -17.37 -12.80 -18.69
N ASN A 284 -17.23 -11.77 -17.86
CA ASN A 284 -16.05 -11.50 -17.06
C ASN A 284 -16.33 -11.88 -15.59
N ARG A 285 -15.87 -13.04 -15.16
CA ARG A 285 -16.17 -13.59 -13.84
C ARG A 285 -15.01 -13.36 -12.88
N VAL A 286 -15.35 -13.12 -11.61
CA VAL A 286 -14.37 -13.02 -10.52
C VAL A 286 -13.83 -14.40 -10.17
N SER A 287 -12.51 -14.52 -10.01
CA SER A 287 -11.88 -15.79 -9.65
C SER A 287 -11.88 -15.99 -8.13
N TYR A 288 -12.84 -16.78 -7.63
CA TYR A 288 -12.90 -17.14 -6.21
C TYR A 288 -11.70 -18.00 -5.77
N SER A 289 -11.11 -18.79 -6.68
CA SER A 289 -9.91 -19.59 -6.39
C SER A 289 -8.69 -18.70 -6.17
N ALA A 290 -8.54 -17.63 -6.97
CA ALA A 290 -7.49 -16.64 -6.75
C ALA A 290 -7.63 -15.96 -5.39
N HIS A 291 -8.85 -15.56 -5.02
CA HIS A 291 -9.14 -14.91 -3.73
C HIS A 291 -8.84 -15.84 -2.55
N LEU A 292 -9.27 -17.10 -2.64
CA LEU A 292 -9.05 -18.09 -1.59
C LEU A 292 -7.56 -18.41 -1.41
N ALA A 293 -6.85 -18.69 -2.51
CA ALA A 293 -5.43 -19.01 -2.45
C ALA A 293 -4.59 -17.80 -1.99
N GLY A 294 -4.89 -16.60 -2.51
CA GLY A 294 -4.29 -15.36 -2.05
C GLY A 294 -4.48 -15.16 -0.54
N SER A 295 -5.69 -15.39 -0.03
CA SER A 295 -5.99 -15.31 1.41
C SER A 295 -5.20 -16.32 2.24
N LEU A 296 -5.20 -17.59 1.85
CA LEU A 296 -4.52 -18.66 2.59
C LEU A 296 -3.01 -18.43 2.64
N ILE A 297 -2.41 -18.10 1.50
CA ILE A 297 -0.97 -17.84 1.41
C ILE A 297 -0.62 -16.53 2.11
N GLY A 298 -1.43 -15.48 1.97
CA GLY A 298 -1.24 -14.22 2.69
C GLY A 298 -1.28 -14.38 4.20
N LEU A 299 -2.18 -15.23 4.72
CA LEU A 299 -2.24 -15.61 6.13
C LEU A 299 -0.94 -16.29 6.59
N PHE A 300 -0.50 -17.32 5.85
CA PHE A 300 0.68 -18.13 6.19
C PHE A 300 2.00 -17.39 6.05
N VAL A 301 2.19 -16.67 4.95
CA VAL A 301 3.35 -15.79 4.74
C VAL A 301 3.30 -14.63 5.73
N GLY A 302 2.11 -14.11 6.03
CA GLY A 302 1.91 -13.08 7.05
C GLY A 302 2.45 -13.48 8.42
N PHE A 303 2.20 -14.70 8.89
CA PHE A 303 2.76 -15.19 10.16
C PHE A 303 4.30 -15.22 10.19
N ASN A 304 4.93 -15.46 9.05
CA ASN A 304 6.39 -15.55 8.94
C ASN A 304 7.05 -14.18 8.75
N VAL A 305 6.39 -13.32 7.95
CA VAL A 305 6.98 -12.10 7.43
C VAL A 305 6.56 -10.89 8.24
N LEU A 306 5.36 -10.83 8.84
CA LEU A 306 4.97 -9.65 9.62
C LEU A 306 5.76 -9.58 10.92
N ARG A 307 6.11 -8.36 11.32
CA ARG A 307 6.92 -8.13 12.51
C ARG A 307 6.11 -8.50 13.75
N ASN A 308 6.56 -9.51 14.46
CA ASN A 308 6.04 -9.82 15.78
C ASN A 308 6.91 -9.16 16.86
N LEU A 309 6.31 -8.28 17.66
CA LEU A 309 7.03 -7.52 18.69
C LEU A 309 7.22 -8.32 19.99
N LYS A 310 6.46 -9.41 20.21
CA LYS A 310 6.65 -10.36 21.32
C LYS A 310 6.47 -11.80 20.83
N ALA A 311 7.54 -12.38 20.30
CA ALA A 311 7.53 -13.74 19.79
C ALA A 311 7.23 -14.78 20.89
N LYS A 312 6.12 -15.50 20.77
CA LYS A 312 5.75 -16.66 21.59
C LYS A 312 6.22 -17.94 20.90
N ARG A 313 6.56 -18.97 21.69
CA ARG A 313 7.07 -20.25 21.14
C ARG A 313 6.11 -20.95 20.16
N TRP A 314 4.80 -20.84 20.39
CA TRP A 314 3.80 -21.42 19.49
C TRP A 314 3.73 -20.72 18.14
N GLU A 315 4.11 -19.45 18.06
CA GLU A 315 4.12 -18.69 16.80
C GLU A 315 5.24 -19.17 15.88
N LEU A 316 6.37 -19.64 16.44
CA LEU A 316 7.42 -20.29 15.67
C LEU A 316 6.92 -21.62 15.06
N ILE A 317 6.19 -22.41 15.84
CA ILE A 317 5.59 -23.67 15.34
C ILE A 317 4.60 -23.36 14.22
N LEU A 318 3.73 -22.37 14.42
CA LEU A 318 2.77 -21.93 13.41
C LEU A 318 3.48 -21.42 12.16
N ALA A 319 4.54 -20.61 12.30
CA ALA A 319 5.33 -20.09 11.20
C ALA A 319 5.96 -21.21 10.36
N TRP A 320 6.61 -22.20 11.00
CA TRP A 320 7.19 -23.35 10.31
C TRP A 320 6.13 -24.24 9.64
N PHE A 321 5.00 -24.47 10.30
CA PHE A 321 3.88 -25.19 9.73
C PHE A 321 3.35 -24.47 8.48
N SER A 322 3.09 -23.16 8.59
CA SER A 322 2.63 -22.30 7.50
C SER A 322 3.61 -22.26 6.33
N LEU A 323 4.91 -22.18 6.61
CA LEU A 323 5.95 -22.22 5.59
C LEU A 323 5.99 -23.57 4.86
N THR A 324 5.82 -24.67 5.60
CA THR A 324 5.79 -26.02 5.02
C THR A 324 4.57 -26.19 4.11
N VAL A 325 3.39 -25.78 4.54
CA VAL A 325 2.16 -25.81 3.74
C VAL A 325 2.31 -24.96 2.48
N TYR A 326 2.89 -23.76 2.60
CA TYR A 326 3.20 -22.89 1.47
C TYR A 326 4.12 -23.58 0.46
N ILE A 327 5.25 -24.13 0.89
CA ILE A 327 6.22 -24.80 0.01
C ILE A 327 5.58 -25.99 -0.71
N ILE A 328 4.79 -26.81 0.01
CA ILE A 328 4.10 -27.96 -0.58
C ILE A 328 3.12 -27.48 -1.65
N PHE A 329 2.24 -26.53 -1.34
CA PHE A 329 1.26 -26.00 -2.28
C PHE A 329 1.93 -25.44 -3.55
N MET A 330 2.93 -24.57 -3.39
CA MET A 330 3.64 -23.96 -4.51
C MET A 330 4.34 -25.02 -5.36
N THR A 331 5.03 -25.97 -4.73
CA THR A 331 5.73 -27.05 -5.44
C THR A 331 4.74 -27.90 -6.24
N VAL A 332 3.66 -28.37 -5.61
CA VAL A 332 2.65 -29.18 -6.29
C VAL A 332 2.03 -28.42 -7.47
N ALA A 333 1.63 -27.16 -7.27
CA ALA A 333 0.99 -26.38 -8.31
C ALA A 333 1.92 -26.04 -9.50
N ILE A 334 3.20 -25.78 -9.22
CA ILE A 334 4.22 -25.54 -10.23
C ILE A 334 4.49 -26.83 -11.01
N LEU A 335 4.76 -27.95 -10.33
CA LEU A 335 5.00 -29.23 -11.00
C LEU A 335 3.80 -29.68 -11.82
N PHE A 336 2.57 -29.42 -11.33
CA PHE A 336 1.35 -29.70 -12.09
C PHE A 336 1.29 -28.88 -13.38
N ASN A 337 1.60 -27.58 -13.31
CA ASN A 337 1.69 -26.73 -14.50
C ASN A 337 2.82 -27.17 -15.46
N ILE A 338 3.91 -27.78 -14.97
CA ILE A 338 5.02 -28.21 -15.84
C ILE A 338 4.74 -29.55 -16.51
N PHE A 339 4.14 -30.52 -15.81
CA PHE A 339 4.11 -31.91 -16.25
C PHE A 339 2.74 -32.40 -16.74
N TYR A 340 1.65 -31.69 -16.46
CA TYR A 340 0.30 -32.12 -16.83
C TYR A 340 -0.28 -31.28 -17.99
N ASP A 341 0.41 -31.25 -19.13
CA ASP A 341 0.00 -30.42 -20.27
C ASP A 341 -1.39 -30.76 -20.82
N ASP A 342 -1.79 -32.03 -20.81
CA ASP A 342 -3.11 -32.50 -21.27
C ASP A 342 -4.28 -31.95 -20.44
N TYR A 343 -4.01 -31.44 -19.23
CA TYR A 343 -5.03 -30.79 -18.39
C TYR A 343 -5.37 -29.38 -18.87
N PHE A 344 -4.45 -28.74 -19.58
CA PHE A 344 -4.59 -27.36 -20.05
C PHE A 344 -4.96 -27.33 -21.53
N TYR A 345 -5.03 -26.13 -22.12
CA TYR A 345 -5.23 -26.03 -23.57
C TYR A 345 -4.11 -26.76 -24.31
N ASN A 346 -4.50 -27.58 -25.29
CA ASN A 346 -3.55 -28.22 -26.18
C ASN A 346 -2.82 -27.14 -26.99
N PRO A 347 -1.50 -26.96 -26.80
CA PRO A 347 -0.75 -25.93 -27.52
C PRO A 347 -0.70 -26.17 -29.03
N ASN A 348 -1.05 -27.38 -29.48
CA ASN A 348 -1.13 -27.77 -30.89
C ASN A 348 -2.55 -27.62 -31.48
N ASP A 349 -3.54 -27.21 -30.70
CA ASP A 349 -4.88 -26.88 -31.21
C ASP A 349 -4.91 -25.43 -31.70
N PRO A 350 -4.91 -25.21 -33.04
CA PRO A 350 -4.77 -23.89 -33.61
C PRO A 350 -6.00 -23.01 -33.38
N ASP A 351 -7.18 -23.55 -33.05
CA ASP A 351 -8.42 -22.76 -33.03
C ASP A 351 -8.68 -22.11 -31.68
N VAL A 352 -8.17 -22.70 -30.60
CA VAL A 352 -8.49 -22.27 -29.23
C VAL A 352 -7.62 -21.08 -28.78
N CYS A 353 -6.35 -21.04 -29.19
CA CYS A 353 -5.44 -19.95 -28.84
C CYS A 353 -5.42 -18.82 -29.87
N LYS A 354 -5.98 -19.01 -31.08
CA LYS A 354 -6.12 -17.96 -32.12
C LYS A 354 -7.26 -16.98 -31.85
N GLN A 355 -8.33 -17.39 -31.17
CA GLN A 355 -9.42 -16.47 -30.80
C GLN A 355 -9.02 -15.44 -29.72
N ALA A 356 -7.86 -15.62 -29.09
CA ALA A 356 -7.24 -14.64 -28.23
C ALA A 356 -6.37 -13.61 -28.98
N TYR A 357 -6.31 -13.64 -30.33
CA TYR A 357 -5.48 -12.77 -31.18
C TYR A 357 -6.22 -11.86 -32.14
#